data_AF-A0A346R0G4-F1
#
_entry.id   AF-A0A346R0G4-F1
#
_cell.length_a   1.000
_cell.length_b   1.000
_cell.length_c   1.000
_cell.angle_alpha   90.00
_cell.angle_beta   90.00
_cell.angle_gamma   90.00
#
_symmetry.space_group_name_H-M   'P 1'
#
loop_
_entity.id
_entity.type
_entity.pdbx_description
1 polymer ?
#
loop_
_entity_poly.entity_id
_entity_poly.type
_entity_poly.pdbx_seq_one_letter_code
_entity_poly.pdbx_strand_id
1 'polypeptide(L)'
;MWHACAREVAGSPAAVVSSELFSRTLGAVSAGPILDAFAQWTVVPVIYLRRQDQFLEAAYNYNVKANGVTADIMTFAEEFAWRLDYVRLLEELERAFGRSTLRVRIYGRELVGGDTVSDFLSAIGLPFDDALRRPQVALNRGLTRDGMTLMLAANRRHADAPDALAAARREIVAANPAAAHTEHSMLSRTQRQAILSRYKAGNAAIAAAHFGRRVLFRDEYPRAVRQA
;
A
#
# COMPACT_ATOMS: atom_id res chain seq x y z
N MET A 1 8.62 10.02 18.18
CA MET A 1 8.93 10.06 16.73
C MET A 1 8.40 11.32 16.07
N TRP A 2 7.08 11.56 16.04
CA TRP A 2 6.49 12.70 15.31
C TRP A 2 7.04 14.07 15.72
N HIS A 3 7.20 14.32 17.02
CA HIS A 3 7.86 15.54 17.53
C HIS A 3 9.29 15.73 17.04
N ALA A 4 10.03 14.65 16.75
CA ALA A 4 11.37 14.74 16.19
C ALA A 4 11.32 15.15 14.71
N CYS A 5 10.43 14.54 13.92
CA CYS A 5 10.19 14.94 12.53
C CYS A 5 9.74 16.41 12.44
N ALA A 6 8.84 16.85 13.33
CA ALA A 6 8.37 18.23 13.37
C ALA A 6 9.51 19.23 13.67
N ARG A 7 10.45 18.86 14.55
CA ARG A 7 11.66 19.68 14.81
C ARG A 7 12.61 19.73 13.63
N GLU A 8 12.78 18.63 12.89
CA GLU A 8 13.66 18.57 11.72
C GLU A 8 13.19 19.52 10.61
N VAL A 9 11.88 19.66 10.45
CA VAL A 9 11.28 20.56 9.45
C VAL A 9 11.00 21.96 10.00
N ALA A 10 11.28 22.22 11.28
CA ALA A 10 11.03 23.51 11.91
C ALA A 10 11.86 24.60 11.21
N GLY A 11 11.18 25.63 10.71
CA GLY A 11 11.79 26.73 9.94
C GLY A 11 11.70 26.58 8.43
N SER A 12 11.23 25.43 7.91
CA SER A 12 10.87 25.32 6.49
C SER A 12 9.47 25.92 6.24
N PRO A 13 9.23 26.59 5.10
CA PRO A 13 7.89 27.11 4.77
C PRO A 13 6.91 25.99 4.39
N ALA A 14 7.43 24.85 3.94
CA ALA A 14 6.69 23.64 3.63
C ALA A 14 7.61 22.42 3.78
N ALA A 15 7.06 21.27 4.10
CA ALA A 15 7.80 20.02 4.20
C ALA A 15 6.96 18.83 3.75
N VAL A 16 7.64 17.82 3.18
CA VAL A 16 7.05 16.50 2.93
C VAL A 16 7.57 15.55 4.00
N VAL A 17 6.67 15.05 4.84
CA VAL A 17 6.98 14.03 5.83
C VAL A 17 6.40 12.71 5.35
N SER A 18 7.24 11.68 5.22
CA SER A 18 6.83 10.34 4.78
C SER A 18 7.29 9.30 5.79
N SER A 19 6.41 8.35 6.09
CA SER A 19 6.69 7.23 6.98
C SER A 19 5.69 6.11 6.68
N GLU A 20 6.16 4.87 6.62
CA GLU A 20 5.27 3.72 6.48
C GLU A 20 4.28 3.59 7.65
N LEU A 21 4.63 4.17 8.81
CA LEU A 21 3.79 4.18 10.00
C LEU A 21 2.48 4.93 9.78
N PHE A 22 2.44 5.98 8.94
CA PHE A 22 1.20 6.73 8.69
C PHE A 22 0.04 5.81 8.27
N SER A 23 0.28 4.88 7.35
CA SER A 23 -0.73 3.92 6.88
C SER A 23 -0.99 2.74 7.84
N ARG A 24 -0.12 2.54 8.84
CA ARG A 24 -0.25 1.48 9.85
C ARG A 24 -0.93 1.98 11.13
N THR A 25 -0.77 3.26 11.44
CA THR A 25 -1.34 3.89 12.64
C THR A 25 -2.66 4.57 12.35
N LEU A 26 -2.85 5.26 11.22
CA LEU A 26 -4.13 5.88 10.87
C LEU A 26 -5.10 4.76 10.43
N GLY A 27 -6.09 4.43 11.26
CA GLY A 27 -6.92 3.23 11.15
C GLY A 27 -6.92 2.34 12.39
N ALA A 28 -5.81 2.34 13.15
CA ALA A 28 -5.62 1.52 14.36
C ALA A 28 -5.31 2.35 15.62
N VAL A 29 -4.80 3.57 15.45
CA VAL A 29 -4.39 4.52 16.50
C VAL A 29 -4.85 5.93 16.09
N SER A 30 -5.26 6.73 17.07
CA SER A 30 -5.68 8.11 16.88
C SER A 30 -4.64 8.96 16.13
N ALA A 31 -5.09 9.88 15.29
CA ALA A 31 -4.25 10.91 14.65
C ALA A 31 -3.67 11.94 15.64
N GLY A 32 -4.10 11.91 16.91
CA GLY A 32 -3.71 12.84 17.97
C GLY A 32 -2.21 13.11 18.07
N PRO A 33 -1.31 12.09 18.10
CA PRO A 33 0.13 12.33 18.18
C PRO A 33 0.73 13.06 16.96
N ILE A 34 0.10 12.94 15.78
CA ILE A 34 0.52 13.69 14.58
C ILE A 34 0.02 15.13 14.69
N LEU A 35 -1.26 15.32 15.05
CA LEU A 35 -1.86 16.65 15.23
C LEU A 35 -1.11 17.45 16.31
N ASP A 36 -0.73 16.81 17.42
CA ASP A 36 0.05 17.42 18.50
C ASP A 36 1.45 17.82 18.02
N ALA A 37 2.18 16.91 17.39
CA ALA A 37 3.53 17.18 16.89
C ALA A 37 3.57 18.27 15.81
N PHE A 38 2.54 18.35 14.98
CA PHE A 38 2.44 19.29 13.88
C PHE A 38 1.40 20.38 14.13
N ALA A 39 1.12 20.73 15.40
CA ALA A 39 0.05 21.67 15.77
C ALA A 39 0.22 23.08 15.16
N GLN A 40 1.46 23.48 14.84
CA GLN A 40 1.79 24.75 14.19
C GLN A 40 1.73 24.69 12.65
N TRP A 41 1.43 23.52 12.08
CA TRP A 41 1.44 23.28 10.65
C TRP A 41 0.02 23.04 10.14
N THR A 42 -0.24 23.44 8.89
CA THR A 42 -1.37 22.89 8.15
C THR A 42 -0.98 21.53 7.60
N VAL A 43 -1.47 20.46 8.21
CA VAL A 43 -1.19 19.10 7.77
C VAL A 43 -2.14 18.71 6.64
N VAL A 44 -1.57 18.29 5.50
CA VAL A 44 -2.31 17.85 4.31
C VAL A 44 -2.00 16.37 4.06
N PRO A 45 -2.88 15.44 4.46
CA PRO A 45 -2.67 14.02 4.20
C PRO A 45 -2.83 13.71 2.71
N VAL A 46 -1.85 13.03 2.13
CA VAL A 46 -1.91 12.48 0.77
C VAL A 46 -2.01 10.96 0.85
N ILE A 47 -3.09 10.40 0.33
CA ILE A 47 -3.42 8.98 0.48
C ILE A 47 -3.65 8.36 -0.88
N TYR A 48 -3.04 7.21 -1.11
CA TYR A 48 -3.21 6.43 -2.32
C TYR A 48 -4.05 5.19 -2.03
N LEU A 49 -5.25 5.12 -2.59
CA LEU A 49 -6.08 3.93 -2.55
C LEU A 49 -5.68 3.02 -3.71
N ARG A 50 -5.44 1.75 -3.40
CA ARG A 50 -5.16 0.70 -4.39
C ARG A 50 -6.33 -0.27 -4.41
N ARG A 51 -6.63 -0.90 -5.55
CA ARG A 51 -7.73 -1.88 -5.62
C ARG A 51 -7.51 -2.99 -4.57
N GLN A 52 -8.54 -3.31 -3.78
CA GLN A 52 -8.37 -4.11 -2.56
C GLN A 52 -7.75 -5.49 -2.79
N ASP A 53 -8.09 -6.17 -3.89
CA ASP A 53 -7.49 -7.46 -4.26
C ASP A 53 -5.98 -7.33 -4.53
N GLN A 54 -5.58 -6.29 -5.26
CA GLN A 54 -4.18 -6.01 -5.58
C GLN A 54 -3.39 -5.55 -4.35
N PHE A 55 -4.02 -4.76 -3.47
CA PHE A 55 -3.40 -4.33 -2.23
C PHE A 55 -3.18 -5.51 -1.29
N LEU A 56 -4.18 -6.37 -1.13
CA LEU A 56 -4.08 -7.59 -0.35
C LEU A 56 -2.94 -8.49 -0.85
N GLU A 57 -2.85 -8.75 -2.15
CA GLU A 57 -1.75 -9.55 -2.71
C GLU A 57 -0.38 -8.92 -2.44
N ALA A 58 -0.23 -7.61 -2.66
CA ALA A 58 1.02 -6.93 -2.41
C ALA A 58 1.42 -6.98 -0.92
N ALA A 59 0.45 -6.78 -0.02
CA ALA A 59 0.65 -6.87 1.42
C ALA A 59 1.00 -8.31 1.85
N TYR A 60 0.28 -9.30 1.33
CA TYR A 60 0.54 -10.71 1.64
C TYR A 60 1.95 -11.13 1.18
N ASN A 61 2.36 -10.76 -0.04
CA ASN A 61 3.71 -11.01 -0.53
C ASN A 61 4.79 -10.42 0.37
N TYR A 62 4.61 -9.16 0.77
CA TYR A 62 5.54 -8.51 1.69
C TYR A 62 5.60 -9.25 3.03
N ASN A 63 4.46 -9.61 3.61
CA ASN A 63 4.39 -10.24 4.93
C ASN A 63 4.92 -11.68 4.94
N VAL A 64 4.70 -12.47 3.88
CA VAL A 64 5.31 -13.79 3.73
C VAL A 64 6.83 -13.68 3.65
N LYS A 65 7.35 -12.71 2.89
CA LYS A 65 8.80 -12.51 2.73
C LYS A 65 9.48 -11.95 3.98
N ALA A 66 8.93 -10.88 4.55
CA ALA A 66 9.58 -10.10 5.60
C ALA A 66 9.20 -10.60 7.00
N ASN A 67 7.90 -10.86 7.21
CA ASN A 67 7.33 -11.09 8.54
C ASN A 67 7.07 -12.57 8.86
N GLY A 68 7.32 -13.48 7.91
CA GLY A 68 7.22 -14.91 8.16
C GLY A 68 5.79 -15.45 8.25
N VAL A 69 4.83 -14.78 7.61
CA VAL A 69 3.44 -15.28 7.57
C VAL A 69 3.39 -16.72 7.06
N THR A 70 2.64 -17.55 7.78
CA THR A 70 2.42 -18.98 7.51
C THR A 70 1.01 -19.29 7.00
N ALA A 71 0.05 -18.41 7.30
CA ALA A 71 -1.35 -18.53 6.87
C ALA A 71 -1.49 -18.36 5.34
N ASP A 72 -2.54 -18.94 4.76
CA ASP A 72 -2.90 -18.67 3.37
C ASP A 72 -3.46 -17.24 3.20
N ILE A 73 -3.57 -16.79 1.94
CA ILE A 73 -3.96 -15.42 1.63
C ILE A 73 -5.39 -15.06 2.08
N MET A 74 -6.32 -16.02 2.16
CA MET A 74 -7.70 -15.73 2.58
C MET A 74 -7.78 -15.58 4.10
N THR A 75 -7.09 -16.44 4.85
CA THR A 75 -6.94 -16.27 6.30
C THR A 75 -6.26 -14.94 6.63
N PHE A 76 -5.18 -14.60 5.91
CA PHE A 76 -4.53 -13.29 6.04
C PHE A 76 -5.47 -12.12 5.68
N ALA A 77 -6.37 -12.30 4.69
CA ALA A 77 -7.32 -11.26 4.30
C ALA A 77 -8.29 -10.89 5.42
N GLU A 78 -8.67 -11.85 6.27
CA GLU A 78 -9.54 -11.61 7.42
C GLU A 78 -8.84 -10.72 8.46
N GLU A 79 -7.59 -11.05 8.81
CA GLU A 79 -6.76 -10.24 9.71
C GLU A 79 -6.43 -8.87 9.12
N PHE A 80 -6.31 -8.78 7.79
CA PHE A 80 -5.97 -7.56 7.06
C PHE A 80 -7.21 -6.72 6.70
N ALA A 81 -8.42 -7.20 6.98
CA ALA A 81 -9.67 -6.61 6.48
C ALA A 81 -9.85 -5.14 6.89
N TRP A 82 -9.38 -4.76 8.08
CA TRP A 82 -9.43 -3.38 8.57
C TRP A 82 -8.63 -2.40 7.69
N ARG A 83 -7.56 -2.87 7.03
CA ARG A 83 -6.76 -2.05 6.09
C ARG A 83 -7.39 -1.93 4.70
N LEU A 84 -8.38 -2.77 4.41
CA LEU A 84 -9.12 -2.75 3.14
C LEU A 84 -10.41 -1.92 3.25
N ASP A 85 -10.81 -1.54 4.47
CA ASP A 85 -11.95 -0.67 4.74
C ASP A 85 -11.60 0.81 4.54
N TYR A 86 -11.64 1.22 3.28
CA TYR A 86 -11.33 2.60 2.91
C TYR A 86 -12.38 3.61 3.36
N VAL A 87 -13.61 3.18 3.63
CA VAL A 87 -14.64 4.09 4.16
C VAL A 87 -14.23 4.50 5.56
N ARG A 88 -13.97 3.52 6.43
CA ARG A 88 -13.54 3.78 7.79
C ARG A 88 -12.23 4.58 7.83
N LEU A 89 -11.24 4.19 7.01
CA LEU A 89 -9.97 4.91 6.93
C LEU A 89 -10.18 6.39 6.60
N LEU A 90 -10.97 6.69 5.57
CA LEU A 90 -11.20 8.06 5.15
C LEU A 90 -12.03 8.83 6.18
N GLU A 91 -13.07 8.24 6.77
CA GLU A 91 -13.86 8.88 7.82
C GLU A 91 -13.01 9.29 9.04
N GLU A 92 -12.09 8.41 9.47
CA GLU A 92 -11.18 8.72 10.58
C GLU A 92 -10.23 9.87 10.23
N LEU A 93 -9.72 9.89 9.00
CA LEU A 93 -8.85 10.96 8.51
C LEU A 93 -9.60 12.28 8.31
N GLU A 94 -10.81 12.23 7.78
CA GLU A 94 -11.68 13.39 7.60
C GLU A 94 -12.06 14.01 8.94
N ARG A 95 -12.31 13.18 9.95
CA ARG A 95 -12.58 13.65 11.31
C ARG A 95 -11.35 14.33 11.94
N ALA A 96 -10.15 13.82 11.66
CA ALA A 96 -8.92 14.33 12.23
C ALA A 96 -8.38 15.60 11.54
N PHE A 97 -8.42 15.64 10.20
CA PHE A 97 -7.76 16.67 9.40
C PHE A 97 -8.73 17.55 8.62
N GLY A 98 -10.01 17.17 8.54
CA GLY A 98 -11.01 17.83 7.70
C GLY A 98 -11.00 17.31 6.27
N ARG A 99 -12.18 17.04 5.72
CA ARG A 99 -12.33 16.49 4.36
C ARG A 99 -11.69 17.32 3.25
N SER A 100 -11.73 18.64 3.34
CA SER A 100 -11.16 19.54 2.33
C SER A 100 -9.63 19.56 2.29
N THR A 101 -8.95 19.10 3.36
CA THR A 101 -7.48 19.05 3.40
C THR A 101 -6.93 17.75 2.83
N LEU A 102 -7.76 16.71 2.72
CA LEU A 102 -7.35 15.39 2.26
C LEU A 102 -7.16 15.33 0.75
N ARG A 103 -6.00 14.82 0.33
CA ARG A 103 -5.68 14.53 -1.07
C ARG A 103 -5.74 13.03 -1.32
N VAL A 104 -6.91 12.56 -1.76
CA VAL A 104 -7.13 11.15 -2.09
C VAL A 104 -6.77 10.89 -3.55
N ARG A 105 -5.89 9.91 -3.78
CA ARG A 105 -5.36 9.49 -5.08
C ARG A 105 -5.65 8.02 -5.32
N ILE A 106 -5.64 7.60 -6.58
CA ILE A 106 -5.81 6.20 -6.98
C ILE A 106 -4.48 5.66 -7.46
N TYR A 107 -3.95 4.66 -6.76
CA TYR A 107 -2.78 3.92 -7.19
C TYR A 107 -3.14 2.93 -8.30
N GLY A 108 -2.47 3.01 -9.44
CA GLY A 108 -2.70 2.12 -10.56
C GLY A 108 -2.42 2.81 -11.89
N ARG A 109 -3.25 2.50 -12.90
CA ARG A 109 -3.07 3.05 -14.26
C ARG A 109 -3.43 4.53 -14.39
N GLU A 110 -4.12 5.09 -13.41
CA GLU A 110 -4.58 6.49 -13.41
C GLU A 110 -3.53 7.47 -12.85
N LEU A 111 -2.32 7.02 -12.51
CA LEU A 111 -1.24 7.87 -12.01
C LEU A 111 -0.76 8.84 -13.09
N VAL A 112 -0.64 10.13 -12.75
CA VAL A 112 -0.03 11.15 -13.60
C VAL A 112 1.40 10.74 -13.93
N GLY A 113 1.80 10.82 -15.20
CA GLY A 113 3.11 10.37 -15.66
C GLY A 113 3.33 8.86 -15.63
N GLY A 114 2.33 8.07 -15.24
CA GLY A 114 2.41 6.60 -15.16
C GLY A 114 3.20 6.08 -13.94
N ASP A 115 3.57 6.94 -13.00
CA ASP A 115 4.36 6.58 -11.84
C ASP A 115 4.01 7.39 -10.59
N THR A 116 4.28 6.83 -9.42
CA THR A 116 3.87 7.43 -8.14
C THR A 116 4.63 8.72 -7.80
N VAL A 117 5.86 8.91 -8.29
CA VAL A 117 6.64 10.12 -8.00
C VAL A 117 6.02 11.30 -8.74
N SER A 118 5.77 11.15 -10.05
CA SER A 118 5.09 12.16 -10.86
C SER A 118 3.70 12.50 -10.30
N ASP A 119 2.92 11.47 -9.93
CA ASP A 119 1.60 11.67 -9.35
C ASP A 119 1.63 12.41 -8.01
N PHE A 120 2.59 12.08 -7.15
CA PHE A 120 2.73 12.71 -5.85
C PHE A 120 3.12 14.19 -5.97
N LEU A 121 4.08 14.51 -6.84
CA LEU A 121 4.49 15.89 -7.11
C LEU A 121 3.32 16.72 -7.65
N SER A 122 2.56 16.15 -8.61
CA SER A 122 1.33 16.76 -9.10
C SER A 122 0.31 16.98 -7.98
N ALA A 123 0.13 16.00 -7.08
CA ALA A 123 -0.82 16.11 -5.96
C ALA A 123 -0.44 17.20 -4.95
N ILE A 124 0.86 17.50 -4.77
CA ILE A 124 1.32 18.57 -3.88
C ILE A 124 1.58 19.90 -4.60
N GLY A 125 1.37 19.96 -5.92
CA GLY A 125 1.52 21.18 -6.72
C GLY A 125 2.97 21.55 -7.04
N LEU A 126 3.90 20.59 -6.98
CA LEU A 126 5.29 20.80 -7.39
C LEU A 126 5.51 20.32 -8.82
N PRO A 127 6.29 21.08 -9.64
CA PRO A 127 6.69 20.60 -10.95
C PRO A 127 7.64 19.41 -10.81
N PHE A 128 7.66 18.56 -11.83
CA PHE A 128 8.76 17.64 -12.01
C PHE A 128 9.93 18.44 -12.61
N ASP A 129 11.05 18.55 -11.89
CA ASP A 129 12.26 19.20 -12.38
C ASP A 129 13.47 18.26 -12.33
N ASP A 130 14.57 18.64 -12.99
CA ASP A 130 15.79 17.84 -13.08
C ASP A 130 16.54 17.72 -11.74
N ALA A 131 16.14 18.47 -10.70
CA ALA A 131 16.71 18.34 -9.37
C ALA A 131 16.23 17.06 -8.66
N LEU A 132 15.06 16.53 -9.06
CA LEU A 132 14.53 15.27 -8.56
C LEU A 132 15.15 14.07 -9.28
N ARG A 133 16.19 13.51 -8.66
CA ARG A 133 16.83 12.28 -9.15
C ARG A 133 15.95 11.06 -8.85
N ARG A 134 15.42 10.44 -9.91
CA ARG A 134 14.79 9.13 -9.82
C ARG A 134 15.83 8.06 -9.49
N PRO A 135 15.55 7.12 -8.56
CA PRO A 135 16.36 5.93 -8.44
C PRO A 135 16.31 5.17 -9.77
N GLN A 136 17.47 4.87 -10.36
CA GLN A 136 17.57 4.09 -11.59
C GLN A 136 17.24 2.60 -11.41
N VAL A 137 17.07 2.15 -10.16
CA VAL A 137 16.84 0.74 -9.83
C VAL A 137 15.40 0.55 -9.37
N ALA A 138 14.72 -0.44 -9.94
CA ALA A 138 13.46 -0.93 -9.40
C ALA A 138 13.70 -1.50 -7.99
N LEU A 139 13.34 -0.74 -6.96
CA LEU A 139 13.68 -1.02 -5.56
C LEU A 139 12.96 -2.26 -4.98
N ASN A 140 11.85 -2.69 -5.58
CA ASN A 140 11.01 -3.76 -5.03
C ASN A 140 10.94 -4.97 -5.96
N ARG A 141 11.94 -5.85 -5.88
CA ARG A 141 11.86 -7.18 -6.52
C ARG A 141 10.94 -8.09 -5.71
N GLY A 142 9.84 -8.54 -6.33
CA GLY A 142 8.95 -9.56 -5.78
C GLY A 142 9.59 -10.95 -5.82
N LEU A 143 8.87 -11.97 -5.36
CA LEU A 143 9.20 -13.38 -5.66
C LEU A 143 8.27 -13.89 -6.77
N THR A 144 8.68 -14.85 -7.58
CA THR A 144 7.73 -15.54 -8.47
C THR A 144 6.63 -16.24 -7.67
N ARG A 145 5.55 -16.71 -8.32
CA ARG A 145 4.51 -17.51 -7.64
C ARG A 145 5.12 -18.75 -6.97
N ASP A 146 6.06 -19.41 -7.64
CA ASP A 146 6.74 -20.58 -7.10
C ASP A 146 7.65 -20.19 -5.93
N GLY A 147 8.39 -19.09 -6.06
CA GLY A 147 9.18 -18.53 -4.96
C GLY A 147 8.33 -18.19 -3.73
N MET A 148 7.12 -17.65 -3.94
CA MET A 148 6.16 -17.40 -2.85
C MET A 148 5.69 -18.70 -2.18
N THR A 149 5.42 -19.74 -2.96
CA THR A 149 5.02 -21.06 -2.44
C THR A 149 6.13 -21.68 -1.61
N LEU A 150 7.37 -21.63 -2.10
CA LEU A 150 8.57 -22.09 -1.39
C LEU A 150 8.80 -21.29 -0.11
N MET A 151 8.65 -19.96 -0.16
CA MET A 151 8.80 -19.10 1.02
C MET A 151 7.78 -19.43 2.10
N LEU A 152 6.52 -19.66 1.70
CA LEU A 152 5.46 -20.03 2.64
C LEU A 152 5.73 -21.39 3.29
N ALA A 153 6.21 -22.37 2.52
CA ALA A 153 6.63 -23.66 3.04
C ALA A 153 7.84 -23.54 4.00
N ALA A 154 8.81 -22.69 3.67
CA ALA A 154 9.97 -22.42 4.53
C ALA A 154 9.55 -21.74 5.85
N ASN A 155 8.67 -20.73 5.80
CA ASN A 155 8.12 -20.08 7.00
C ASN A 155 7.44 -21.10 7.92
N ARG A 156 6.68 -22.05 7.36
CA ARG A 156 6.02 -23.11 8.14
C ARG A 156 7.03 -24.11 8.72
N ARG A 157 8.00 -24.55 7.90
CA ARG A 157 9.00 -25.55 8.29
C ARG A 157 9.97 -25.05 9.37
N HIS A 158 10.28 -23.75 9.34
CA HIS A 158 11.28 -23.13 10.21
C HIS A 158 10.68 -22.08 11.15
N ALA A 159 9.40 -22.25 11.53
CA ALA A 159 8.68 -21.31 12.40
C ALA A 159 9.43 -21.04 13.72
N ASP A 160 10.04 -22.09 14.29
CA ASP A 160 10.79 -22.03 15.55
C ASP A 160 12.32 -22.00 15.36
N ALA A 161 12.81 -21.80 14.13
CA ALA A 161 14.23 -21.88 13.78
C ALA A 161 14.67 -20.65 12.95
N PRO A 162 14.88 -19.48 13.59
CA PRO A 162 15.09 -18.21 12.90
C PRO A 162 16.32 -18.20 11.98
N ASP A 163 17.42 -18.84 12.39
CA ASP A 163 18.65 -18.90 11.58
C ASP A 163 18.46 -19.78 10.34
N ALA A 164 17.77 -20.91 10.48
CA ALA A 164 17.43 -21.78 9.37
C ALA A 164 16.46 -21.09 8.39
N LEU A 165 15.49 -20.35 8.92
CA LEU A 165 14.59 -19.53 8.11
C LEU A 165 15.34 -18.42 7.37
N ALA A 166 16.30 -17.76 8.01
CA ALA A 166 17.11 -16.73 7.38
C ALA A 166 18.00 -17.29 6.25
N ALA A 167 18.55 -18.51 6.42
CA ALA A 167 19.28 -19.21 5.38
C ALA A 167 18.37 -19.55 4.18
N ALA A 168 17.24 -20.23 4.43
CA ALA A 168 16.28 -20.59 3.39
C ALA A 168 15.73 -19.36 2.64
N ARG A 169 15.46 -18.26 3.36
CA ARG A 169 15.03 -16.99 2.76
C ARG A 169 16.01 -16.46 1.73
N ARG A 170 17.30 -16.46 2.05
CA ARG A 170 18.36 -15.96 1.15
C ARG A 170 18.41 -16.80 -0.14
N GLU A 171 18.33 -18.11 -0.01
CA GLU A 171 18.34 -19.04 -1.15
C GLU A 171 17.12 -18.85 -2.05
N ILE A 172 15.91 -18.81 -1.47
CA ILE A 172 14.65 -18.66 -2.23
C ILE A 172 14.62 -17.32 -2.97
N VAL A 173 15.04 -16.23 -2.31
CA VAL A 173 15.08 -14.88 -2.91
C VAL A 173 16.07 -14.81 -4.06
N ALA A 174 17.25 -15.43 -3.93
CA ALA A 174 18.24 -15.47 -4.99
C ALA A 174 17.75 -16.28 -6.20
N ALA A 175 17.07 -17.40 -5.98
CA ALA A 175 16.64 -18.30 -7.04
C ALA A 175 15.33 -17.90 -7.74
N ASN A 176 14.47 -17.10 -7.09
CA ASN A 176 13.11 -16.81 -7.60
C ASN A 176 12.77 -15.32 -7.71
N PRO A 177 13.63 -14.47 -8.32
CA PRO A 177 13.32 -13.05 -8.45
C PRO A 177 12.14 -12.82 -9.40
N ALA A 178 11.23 -11.92 -9.02
CA ALA A 178 10.22 -11.37 -9.93
C ALA A 178 10.45 -9.88 -10.16
N ALA A 179 10.09 -9.40 -11.35
CA ALA A 179 10.11 -7.98 -11.67
C ALA A 179 9.22 -7.19 -10.69
N ALA A 180 9.55 -5.91 -10.49
CA ALA A 180 8.68 -5.02 -9.73
C ALA A 180 7.28 -4.99 -10.36
N HIS A 181 6.24 -4.97 -9.53
CA HIS A 181 4.84 -4.98 -9.95
C HIS A 181 4.35 -6.26 -10.66
N THR A 182 5.07 -7.38 -10.57
CA THR A 182 4.57 -8.67 -11.09
C THR A 182 3.27 -9.08 -10.38
N GLU A 183 2.24 -9.45 -11.13
CA GLU A 183 1.02 -10.03 -10.56
C GLU A 183 1.25 -11.49 -10.21
N HIS A 184 1.33 -11.79 -8.91
CA HIS A 184 1.60 -13.14 -8.41
C HIS A 184 0.41 -14.09 -8.58
N SER A 185 -0.76 -13.53 -8.93
CA SER A 185 -2.01 -14.24 -9.17
C SER A 185 -2.36 -15.24 -8.05
N MET A 186 -2.11 -14.88 -6.79
CA MET A 186 -2.35 -15.77 -5.64
C MET A 186 -3.83 -15.92 -5.33
N LEU A 187 -4.62 -14.91 -5.67
CA LEU A 187 -6.08 -14.99 -5.59
C LEU A 187 -6.65 -15.61 -6.87
N SER A 188 -7.48 -16.63 -6.71
CA SER A 188 -8.35 -17.14 -7.77
C SER A 188 -9.35 -16.07 -8.22
N ARG A 189 -9.94 -16.26 -9.41
CA ARG A 189 -10.97 -15.34 -9.94
C ARG A 189 -12.14 -15.17 -8.97
N THR A 190 -12.60 -16.27 -8.37
CA THR A 190 -13.70 -16.28 -7.40
C THR A 190 -13.32 -15.54 -6.11
N GLN A 191 -12.11 -15.75 -5.59
CA GLN A 191 -11.62 -15.04 -4.41
C GLN A 191 -11.53 -13.52 -4.65
N ARG A 192 -10.99 -13.11 -5.80
CA ARG A 192 -10.96 -11.69 -6.19
C ARG A 192 -12.36 -11.09 -6.26
N GLN A 193 -13.30 -11.80 -6.91
CA GLN A 193 -14.69 -11.36 -7.01
C GLN A 193 -15.33 -11.20 -5.64
N ALA A 194 -15.10 -12.13 -4.71
CA ALA A 194 -15.61 -12.05 -3.35
C ALA A 194 -15.05 -10.81 -2.60
N ILE A 195 -13.74 -10.58 -2.67
CA ILE A 195 -13.09 -9.40 -2.06
C ILE A 195 -13.66 -8.11 -2.65
N LEU A 196 -13.71 -7.97 -3.98
CA LEU A 196 -14.19 -6.75 -4.61
C LEU A 196 -15.68 -6.52 -4.36
N SER A 197 -16.49 -7.58 -4.30
CA SER A 197 -17.91 -7.47 -3.98
C SER A 197 -18.12 -6.98 -2.56
N ARG A 198 -17.32 -7.46 -1.60
CA ARG A 198 -17.36 -7.04 -0.18
C ARG A 198 -17.20 -5.52 -0.03
N TYR A 199 -16.29 -4.90 -0.78
CA TYR A 199 -15.99 -3.46 -0.66
C TYR A 199 -16.68 -2.59 -1.70
N LYS A 200 -17.53 -3.15 -2.56
CA LYS A 200 -18.13 -2.46 -3.72
C LYS A 200 -18.93 -1.22 -3.31
N ALA A 201 -19.78 -1.34 -2.30
CA ALA A 201 -20.65 -0.24 -1.85
C ALA A 201 -19.83 0.93 -1.30
N GLY A 202 -18.87 0.66 -0.41
CA GLY A 202 -17.98 1.67 0.14
C GLY A 202 -17.12 2.34 -0.93
N ASN A 203 -16.58 1.56 -1.87
CA ASN A 203 -15.86 2.11 -3.02
C ASN A 203 -16.74 3.06 -3.86
N ALA A 204 -18.02 2.73 -4.07
CA ALA A 204 -18.93 3.61 -4.82
C ALA A 204 -19.18 4.93 -4.08
N ALA A 205 -19.34 4.88 -2.74
CA ALA A 205 -19.50 6.08 -1.91
C ALA A 205 -18.26 7.00 -1.99
N ILE A 206 -17.05 6.44 -1.87
CA ILE A 206 -15.79 7.17 -1.99
C ILE A 206 -15.64 7.78 -3.40
N ALA A 207 -15.99 7.02 -4.43
CA ALA A 207 -15.91 7.48 -5.82
C ALA A 207 -16.79 8.72 -6.05
N ALA A 208 -18.00 8.72 -5.50
CA ALA A 208 -18.91 9.86 -5.58
C ALA A 208 -18.37 11.05 -4.76
N ALA A 209 -17.94 10.77 -3.52
CA ALA A 209 -17.51 11.77 -2.55
C ALA A 209 -16.22 12.52 -2.93
N HIS A 210 -15.21 11.83 -3.45
CA HIS A 210 -13.89 12.42 -3.71
C HIS A 210 -13.58 12.63 -5.20
N PHE A 211 -14.29 11.95 -6.09
CA PHE A 211 -13.96 11.95 -7.52
C PHE A 211 -15.15 12.27 -8.43
N GLY A 212 -16.34 12.53 -7.88
CA GLY A 212 -17.55 12.86 -8.66
C GLY A 212 -17.92 11.77 -9.66
N ARG A 213 -17.60 10.49 -9.37
CA ARG A 213 -17.75 9.37 -10.32
C ARG A 213 -18.40 8.15 -9.67
N ARG A 214 -18.90 7.22 -10.49
CA ARG A 214 -19.63 6.03 -10.02
C ARG A 214 -18.74 4.88 -9.51
N VAL A 215 -17.52 4.76 -10.02
CA VAL A 215 -16.63 3.62 -9.74
C VAL A 215 -15.27 4.13 -9.27
N LEU A 216 -14.77 3.57 -8.16
CA LEU A 216 -13.50 4.00 -7.56
C LEU A 216 -12.28 3.54 -8.35
N PHE A 217 -12.28 2.31 -8.86
CA PHE A 217 -11.18 1.75 -9.62
C PHE A 217 -11.64 1.43 -11.04
N ARG A 218 -11.04 2.09 -12.04
CA ARG A 218 -11.38 1.88 -13.45
C ARG A 218 -10.64 0.70 -14.09
N ASP A 219 -9.66 0.15 -13.38
CA ASP A 219 -8.88 -0.98 -13.87
C ASP A 219 -9.79 -2.19 -14.09
N GLU A 220 -9.84 -2.67 -15.34
CA GLU A 220 -10.45 -3.96 -15.66
C GLU A 220 -9.72 -5.10 -14.92
N TYR A 221 -10.39 -6.24 -14.79
CA TYR A 221 -9.69 -7.47 -14.38
C TYR A 221 -8.51 -7.69 -15.34
N PRO A 222 -7.31 -8.01 -14.84
CA PRO A 222 -6.28 -8.55 -15.71
C PRO A 222 -6.89 -9.72 -16.45
N ARG A 223 -7.01 -9.61 -17.78
CA ARG A 223 -7.31 -10.78 -18.60
C ARG A 223 -6.20 -11.77 -18.28
N ALA A 224 -6.55 -12.97 -17.85
CA ALA A 224 -5.58 -14.02 -17.57
C ALA A 224 -4.56 -14.01 -18.72
N VAL A 225 -3.30 -13.72 -18.39
CA VAL A 225 -2.21 -13.90 -19.34
C VAL A 225 -2.32 -15.35 -19.74
N ARG A 226 -2.66 -15.61 -21.01
CA ARG A 226 -2.67 -16.97 -21.55
C ARG A 226 -1.31 -17.54 -21.24
N GLN A 227 -1.26 -18.59 -20.42
CA GLN A 227 -0.08 -19.41 -20.28
C GLN A 227 0.23 -19.91 -21.70
N ALA A 228 1.39 -19.51 -22.22
CA ALA A 228 2.01 -20.13 -23.39
C ALA A 228 2.70 -21.42 -22.93
#